data_AF-M2AXR5-F1
#
_entry.id   AF-M2AXR5-F1
#
_cell.length_a   1.000
_cell.length_b   1.000
_cell.length_c   1.000
_cell.angle_alpha   90.00
_cell.angle_beta   90.00
_cell.angle_gamma   90.00
#
_symmetry.space_group_name_H-M   'P 1'
#
loop_
_entity.id
_entity.type
_entity.pdbx_description
1 polymer ?
#
loop_
_entity_poly.entity_id
_entity_poly.type
_entity_poly.pdbx_seq_one_letter_code
_entity_poly.pdbx_strand_id
1 'polypeptide(L)'
;MEFDKNRVYTAVNADELKIGSRCIFADTVKALRKEVETGDPVDVVLIFTRLYESDEDCGDIQFSDGFYAYKYAYLIELPAETKYKPFESAEKAMEAIKKHGGWIKKKSNGYQYIVIAKSPPSLRLSDGWFTLEAIFYDYVFADDGSPCGELVEE
;
A
#
# COMPACT_ATOMS: atom_id res chain seq x y z
N MET A 1 0.20 24.94 -3.04
CA MET A 1 1.67 24.74 -3.20
C MET A 1 2.02 24.94 -4.67
N GLU A 2 3.27 25.26 -5.03
CA GLU A 2 3.62 25.41 -6.45
C GLU A 2 3.73 24.04 -7.13
N PHE A 3 3.15 23.91 -8.33
CA PHE A 3 3.16 22.65 -9.06
C PHE A 3 4.54 22.36 -9.69
N ASP A 4 5.26 21.41 -9.11
CA ASP A 4 6.48 20.83 -9.69
C ASP A 4 6.18 19.56 -10.51
N LYS A 5 6.47 19.61 -11.81
CA LYS A 5 6.30 18.49 -12.75
C LYS A 5 7.14 17.25 -12.41
N ASN A 6 8.28 17.41 -11.72
CA ASN A 6 9.17 16.29 -11.39
C ASN A 6 8.60 15.38 -10.30
N ARG A 7 7.52 15.82 -9.64
CA ARG A 7 6.81 15.06 -8.59
C ARG A 7 5.60 14.31 -9.16
N VAL A 8 5.39 14.37 -10.48
CA VAL A 8 4.28 13.71 -11.16
C VAL A 8 4.69 12.31 -11.59
N TYR A 9 3.89 11.34 -11.17
CA TYR A 9 3.96 9.96 -11.58
C TYR A 9 2.80 9.64 -12.54
N THR A 10 3.11 8.82 -13.53
CA THR A 10 2.23 8.39 -14.62
C THR A 10 2.43 6.89 -14.83
N ALA A 11 1.68 6.28 -15.75
CA ALA A 11 1.88 4.89 -16.13
C ALA A 11 3.33 4.54 -16.53
N VAL A 12 4.13 5.50 -17.02
CA VAL A 12 5.50 5.23 -17.50
C VAL A 12 6.55 5.07 -16.40
N ASN A 13 6.26 5.52 -15.18
CA ASN A 13 7.17 5.48 -14.03
C ASN A 13 6.43 5.10 -12.74
N ALA A 14 5.30 4.41 -12.88
CA ALA A 14 4.39 4.10 -11.77
C ALA A 14 5.03 3.17 -10.75
N ASP A 15 5.91 2.27 -11.21
CA ASP A 15 6.68 1.30 -10.43
C ASP A 15 7.71 1.96 -9.51
N GLU A 16 8.15 3.18 -9.83
CA GLU A 16 9.09 3.95 -9.00
C GLU A 16 8.41 4.57 -7.76
N LEU A 17 7.07 4.69 -7.76
CA LEU A 17 6.33 5.27 -6.65
C LEU A 17 6.20 4.27 -5.51
N LYS A 18 6.76 4.61 -4.34
CA LYS A 18 6.67 3.75 -3.16
C LYS A 18 5.25 3.71 -2.59
N ILE A 19 4.69 2.51 -2.41
CA ILE A 19 3.44 2.32 -1.66
C ILE A 19 3.57 2.94 -0.26
N GLY A 20 2.51 3.59 0.20
CA GLY A 20 2.48 4.37 1.44
C GLY A 20 2.81 5.86 1.24
N SER A 21 3.23 6.27 0.04
CA SER A 21 3.48 7.68 -0.27
C SER A 21 2.22 8.51 -0.09
N ARG A 22 2.37 9.73 0.43
CA ARG A 22 1.31 10.72 0.46
C ARG A 22 1.27 11.42 -0.88
N CYS A 23 0.14 11.32 -1.56
CA CYS A 23 -0.02 11.79 -2.93
C CYS A 23 -1.33 12.56 -3.10
N ILE A 24 -1.36 13.44 -4.09
CA ILE A 24 -2.59 13.98 -4.67
C ILE A 24 -2.84 13.21 -5.96
N PHE A 25 -4.06 12.74 -6.20
CA PHE A 25 -4.39 11.96 -7.38
C PHE A 25 -5.38 12.68 -8.30
N ALA A 26 -5.30 12.42 -9.60
CA ALA A 26 -6.26 12.92 -10.58
C ALA A 26 -6.20 12.15 -11.89
N ASP A 27 -7.24 12.30 -12.72
CA ASP A 27 -7.30 11.68 -14.06
C ASP A 27 -6.80 12.57 -15.20
N THR A 28 -6.48 13.84 -14.89
CA THR A 28 -5.90 14.76 -15.86
C THR A 28 -4.84 15.63 -15.21
N VAL A 29 -3.80 16.00 -15.97
CA VAL A 29 -2.76 16.95 -15.52
C VAL A 29 -3.36 18.29 -15.09
N LYS A 30 -4.43 18.74 -15.75
CA LYS A 30 -5.13 19.98 -15.40
C LYS A 30 -5.78 19.90 -14.01
N ALA A 31 -6.47 18.81 -13.70
CA ALA A 31 -7.07 18.60 -12.39
C ALA A 31 -5.98 18.46 -11.33
N LEU A 32 -4.95 17.64 -11.60
CA LEU A 32 -3.82 17.46 -10.69
C LEU A 32 -3.17 18.79 -10.29
N ARG A 33 -2.88 19.65 -11.28
CA ARG A 33 -2.33 20.98 -11.05
C ARG A 33 -3.24 21.82 -10.16
N LYS A 34 -4.53 21.83 -10.44
CA LYS A 34 -5.50 22.60 -9.67
C LYS A 34 -5.55 22.14 -8.21
N GLU A 35 -5.57 20.83 -7.96
CA GLU A 35 -5.60 20.29 -6.59
C GLU A 35 -4.30 20.61 -5.83
N VAL A 36 -3.14 20.53 -6.48
CA VAL A 36 -1.84 20.92 -5.90
C VAL A 36 -1.80 22.42 -5.55
N GLU A 37 -2.28 23.28 -6.44
CA GLU A 37 -2.19 24.73 -6.28
C GLU A 37 -3.25 25.29 -5.31
N THR A 38 -4.47 24.74 -5.35
CA THR A 38 -5.65 25.34 -4.69
C THR A 38 -6.43 24.41 -3.76
N GLY A 39 -6.13 23.11 -3.76
CA GLY A 39 -6.82 22.13 -2.92
C GLY A 39 -6.46 22.27 -1.44
N ASP A 40 -7.40 21.91 -0.57
CA ASP A 40 -7.14 21.81 0.88
C ASP A 40 -6.31 20.54 1.15
N PRO A 41 -5.10 20.64 1.73
CA PRO A 41 -4.23 19.49 1.97
C PRO A 41 -4.87 18.38 2.81
N VAL A 42 -5.87 18.69 3.64
CA VAL A 42 -6.56 17.68 4.45
C VAL A 42 -7.44 16.77 3.60
N ASP A 43 -8.05 17.32 2.54
CA ASP A 43 -9.04 16.61 1.73
C ASP A 43 -8.41 15.96 0.49
N VAL A 44 -7.32 16.52 -0.04
CA VAL A 44 -6.76 16.10 -1.35
C VAL A 44 -5.53 15.21 -1.24
N VAL A 45 -4.88 15.13 -0.07
CA VAL A 45 -3.69 14.30 0.14
C VAL A 45 -4.10 12.95 0.68
N LEU A 46 -3.94 11.93 -0.15
CA LEU A 46 -4.33 10.54 0.10
C LEU A 46 -3.10 9.63 0.12
N ILE A 47 -3.26 8.41 0.63
CA ILE A 47 -2.18 7.43 0.69
C ILE A 47 -2.21 6.57 -0.55
N PHE A 48 -1.09 6.48 -1.26
CA PHE A 48 -0.91 5.52 -2.35
C PHE A 48 -0.84 4.10 -1.78
N THR A 49 -1.75 3.21 -2.19
CA THR A 49 -1.87 1.85 -1.61
C THR A 49 -1.39 0.75 -2.54
N ARG A 50 -1.56 0.91 -3.85
CA ARG A 50 -1.13 -0.06 -4.86
C ARG A 50 -1.27 0.50 -6.27
N LEU A 51 -0.58 -0.14 -7.21
CA LEU A 51 -0.90 -0.05 -8.62
C LEU A 51 -2.05 -1.00 -8.96
N TYR A 52 -2.92 -0.56 -9.86
CA TYR A 52 -3.92 -1.39 -10.51
C TYR A 52 -3.47 -1.62 -11.95
N GLU A 53 -3.14 -2.86 -12.26
CA GLU A 53 -2.87 -3.34 -13.62
C GLU A 53 -4.15 -4.04 -14.10
N SER A 54 -4.71 -3.60 -15.22
CA SER A 54 -5.91 -4.26 -15.75
C SER A 54 -5.51 -5.60 -16.38
N ASP A 55 -6.03 -6.72 -15.86
CA ASP A 55 -5.83 -8.06 -16.44
C ASP A 55 -6.39 -8.19 -17.88
N GLU A 56 -7.29 -7.30 -18.29
CA GLU A 56 -7.80 -7.19 -19.66
C GLU A 56 -7.03 -6.09 -20.42
N ASP A 57 -5.91 -6.47 -21.07
CA ASP A 57 -5.11 -5.91 -22.19
C ASP A 57 -5.34 -4.47 -22.77
N CYS A 58 -6.06 -3.56 -22.13
CA CYS A 58 -6.50 -2.30 -22.73
C CYS A 58 -6.58 -1.09 -21.78
N GLY A 59 -6.13 -1.22 -20.53
CA GLY A 59 -6.02 -0.11 -19.57
C GLY A 59 -4.58 0.33 -19.30
N ASP A 60 -4.35 1.64 -19.17
CA ASP A 60 -3.11 2.18 -18.59
C ASP A 60 -3.00 1.76 -17.11
N ILE A 61 -1.78 1.67 -16.58
CA ILE A 61 -1.53 1.49 -15.13
C ILE A 61 -2.17 2.64 -14.35
N GLN A 62 -2.91 2.29 -13.28
CA GLN A 62 -3.58 3.27 -12.42
C GLN A 62 -3.04 3.25 -10.98
N PHE A 63 -3.01 4.42 -10.36
CA PHE A 63 -2.66 4.60 -8.96
C PHE A 63 -3.90 4.49 -8.10
N SER A 64 -3.88 3.66 -7.06
CA SER A 64 -5.01 3.51 -6.14
C SER A 64 -4.73 4.08 -4.76
N ASP A 65 -5.71 4.76 -4.20
CA ASP A 65 -5.76 5.17 -2.79
C ASP A 65 -6.43 4.12 -1.88
N GLY A 66 -6.84 2.98 -2.45
CA GLY A 66 -7.58 1.91 -1.79
C GLY A 66 -9.10 1.96 -2.01
N PHE A 67 -9.63 3.08 -2.51
CA PHE A 67 -11.06 3.27 -2.81
C PHE A 67 -11.31 3.54 -4.30
N TYR A 68 -10.46 4.37 -4.90
CA TYR A 68 -10.50 4.81 -6.28
C TYR A 68 -9.18 4.51 -6.99
N ALA A 69 -9.19 4.65 -8.30
CA ALA A 69 -8.03 4.48 -9.17
C ALA A 69 -7.91 5.69 -10.09
N TYR A 70 -6.68 6.14 -10.31
CA TYR A 70 -6.36 7.41 -10.98
C TYR A 70 -5.22 7.25 -11.96
N LYS A 71 -5.19 8.08 -13.01
CA LYS A 71 -4.11 8.04 -14.03
C LYS A 71 -2.83 8.74 -13.62
N TYR A 72 -2.91 9.71 -12.72
CA TYR A 72 -1.77 10.51 -12.29
C TYR A 72 -1.71 10.57 -10.76
N ALA A 73 -0.48 10.56 -10.25
CA ALA A 73 -0.18 10.84 -8.86
C ALA A 73 0.82 11.99 -8.75
N TYR A 74 0.64 12.87 -7.78
CA TYR A 74 1.58 13.91 -7.42
C TYR A 74 2.13 13.62 -6.04
N LEU A 75 3.42 13.32 -5.95
CA LEU A 75 4.07 12.95 -4.70
C LEU A 75 4.22 14.15 -3.77
N ILE A 76 3.59 14.12 -2.60
CA ILE A 76 3.74 15.11 -1.52
C ILE A 76 4.85 14.71 -0.56
N GLU A 77 4.91 13.44 -0.20
CA GLU A 77 5.87 12.92 0.75
C GLU A 77 6.07 11.44 0.46
N LEU A 78 7.34 11.00 0.38
CA LEU A 78 7.63 9.57 0.41
C LEU A 78 7.13 9.00 1.73
N PRO A 79 6.76 7.71 1.79
CA PRO A 79 6.54 7.09 3.09
C PRO A 79 7.80 7.31 3.92
N ALA A 80 7.62 7.71 5.18
CA ALA A 80 8.71 7.64 6.14
C ALA A 80 9.31 6.24 6.03
N GLU A 81 10.64 6.13 5.90
CA GLU A 81 11.31 4.83 5.76
C GLU A 81 10.74 3.90 6.81
N THR A 82 9.96 2.93 6.33
CA THR A 82 9.29 2.03 7.22
C THR A 82 10.39 1.16 7.77
N LYS A 83 10.56 1.18 9.10
CA LYS A 83 11.39 0.20 9.81
C LYS A 83 11.02 -1.23 9.45
N TYR A 84 9.92 -1.46 8.73
CA TYR A 84 9.41 -2.75 8.35
C TYR A 84 9.22 -2.84 6.82
N LYS A 85 9.48 -4.02 6.26
CA LYS A 85 9.16 -4.41 4.87
C LYS A 85 8.29 -5.67 4.86
N PRO A 86 7.63 -6.04 3.76
CA PRO A 86 6.98 -7.33 3.64
C PRO A 86 7.94 -8.48 3.96
N PHE A 87 7.40 -9.59 4.47
CA PHE A 87 8.19 -10.80 4.67
C PHE A 87 8.78 -11.28 3.34
N GLU A 88 10.06 -11.67 3.35
CA GLU A 88 10.76 -12.19 2.19
C GLU A 88 10.23 -13.57 1.78
N SER A 89 9.66 -14.32 2.72
CA SER A 89 9.11 -15.65 2.48
C SER A 89 7.95 -15.99 3.41
N ALA A 90 7.12 -16.94 2.98
CA ALA A 90 6.02 -17.46 3.78
C ALA A 90 6.53 -18.17 5.05
N GLU A 91 7.74 -18.72 5.01
CA GLU A 91 8.44 -19.31 6.15
C GLU A 91 8.71 -18.27 7.24
N LYS A 92 9.37 -17.16 6.89
CA LYS A 92 9.66 -16.07 7.84
C LYS A 92 8.38 -15.46 8.40
N ALA A 93 7.37 -15.26 7.54
CA ALA A 93 6.07 -14.79 7.97
C ALA A 93 5.45 -15.70 9.04
N MET A 94 5.42 -17.01 8.80
CA MET A 94 4.86 -17.97 9.75
C MET A 94 5.63 -18.03 11.06
N GLU A 95 6.96 -17.86 11.04
CA GLU A 95 7.76 -17.78 12.27
C GLU A 95 7.41 -16.56 13.11
N ALA A 96 7.32 -15.39 12.48
CA ALA A 96 6.91 -14.16 13.17
C ALA A 96 5.48 -14.26 13.69
N ILE A 97 4.53 -14.68 12.84
CA ILE A 97 3.12 -14.85 13.21
C ILE A 97 2.94 -15.78 14.41
N LYS A 98 3.70 -16.89 14.48
CA LYS A 98 3.66 -17.78 15.65
C LYS A 98 4.17 -17.11 16.93
N LYS A 99 5.22 -16.27 16.83
CA LYS A 99 5.72 -15.51 17.99
C LYS A 99 4.67 -14.52 18.51
N HIS A 100 3.86 -13.97 17.62
CA HIS A 100 2.72 -13.08 17.92
C HIS A 100 1.39 -13.85 18.16
N GLY A 101 1.45 -15.11 18.58
CA GLY A 101 0.27 -15.89 18.96
C GLY A 101 -0.64 -16.36 17.81
N GLY A 102 -0.25 -16.13 16.54
CA GLY A 102 -0.95 -16.63 15.36
C GLY A 102 -2.06 -15.71 14.80
N TRP A 103 -2.31 -14.58 15.46
CA TRP A 103 -3.42 -13.68 15.13
C TRP A 103 -2.93 -12.38 14.51
N ILE A 104 -3.58 -11.99 13.42
CA ILE A 104 -3.38 -10.69 12.76
C ILE A 104 -4.68 -9.91 12.75
N LYS A 105 -4.60 -8.59 12.74
CA LYS A 105 -5.74 -7.67 12.78
C LYS A 105 -5.76 -6.82 11.52
N LYS A 106 -6.88 -6.80 10.82
CA LYS A 106 -7.06 -5.97 9.63
C LYS A 106 -7.22 -4.51 10.01
N LYS A 107 -6.46 -3.62 9.39
CA LYS A 107 -6.42 -2.19 9.70
C LYS A 107 -7.77 -1.50 9.43
N SER A 108 -8.47 -1.89 8.37
CA SER A 108 -9.67 -1.20 7.91
C SER A 108 -10.90 -1.36 8.81
N ASN A 109 -11.08 -2.53 9.42
CA ASN A 109 -12.28 -2.84 10.23
C ASN A 109 -11.94 -3.36 11.64
N GLY A 110 -10.66 -3.57 11.95
CA GLY A 110 -10.22 -4.08 13.25
C GLY A 110 -10.51 -5.56 13.50
N TYR A 111 -11.00 -6.31 12.51
CA TYR A 111 -11.27 -7.74 12.65
C TYR A 111 -9.98 -8.53 12.78
N GLN A 112 -10.00 -9.53 13.65
CA GLN A 112 -8.88 -10.42 13.90
C GLN A 112 -9.05 -11.71 13.11
N TYR A 113 -7.94 -12.18 12.55
CA TYR A 113 -7.85 -13.35 11.70
C TYR A 113 -6.72 -14.24 12.18
N ILE A 114 -6.97 -15.55 12.16
CA ILE A 114 -5.94 -16.55 12.38
C ILE A 114 -5.39 -17.03 11.04
N VAL A 115 -4.08 -17.18 10.97
CA VAL A 115 -3.40 -17.69 9.77
C VAL A 115 -3.46 -19.22 9.81
N ILE A 116 -4.18 -19.82 8.86
CA ILE A 116 -4.54 -21.24 8.88
C ILE A 116 -3.73 -22.11 7.92
N ALA A 117 -3.13 -21.53 6.89
CA ALA A 117 -2.23 -22.23 5.97
C ALA A 117 -1.25 -21.26 5.29
N LYS A 118 -0.22 -21.82 4.65
CA LYS A 118 0.73 -21.07 3.81
C LYS A 118 0.96 -21.78 2.48
N SER A 119 1.23 -21.00 1.44
CA SER A 119 1.67 -21.47 0.12
C SER A 119 2.51 -20.35 -0.48
N PRO A 120 3.81 -20.52 -0.77
CA PRO A 120 4.63 -19.44 -1.31
C PRO A 120 3.99 -18.80 -2.55
N PRO A 121 3.85 -17.46 -2.65
CA PRO A 121 4.27 -16.39 -1.72
C PRO A 121 3.10 -15.81 -0.89
N SER A 122 2.22 -16.65 -0.37
CA SER A 122 0.91 -16.27 0.20
C SER A 122 0.58 -17.01 1.49
N LEU A 123 -0.29 -16.38 2.27
CA LEU A 123 -0.88 -16.92 3.50
C LEU A 123 -2.39 -17.07 3.34
N ARG A 124 -2.96 -18.07 4.01
CA ARG A 124 -4.40 -18.33 4.05
C ARG A 124 -4.97 -17.82 5.37
N LEU A 125 -5.98 -16.97 5.26
CA LEU A 125 -6.90 -16.60 6.34
C LEU A 125 -8.24 -17.32 6.12
N SER A 126 -9.18 -17.16 7.06
CA SER A 126 -10.57 -17.61 6.86
C SER A 126 -11.16 -17.06 5.56
N ASP A 127 -10.83 -15.81 5.25
CA ASP A 127 -11.47 -15.03 4.18
C ASP A 127 -10.85 -15.27 2.80
N GLY A 128 -9.67 -15.90 2.71
CA GLY A 128 -9.00 -16.07 1.43
C GLY A 128 -7.49 -16.28 1.51
N TRP A 129 -6.87 -16.32 0.34
CA TRP A 129 -5.42 -16.27 0.17
C TRP A 129 -4.97 -14.84 -0.05
N PHE A 130 -3.88 -14.45 0.60
CA PHE A 130 -3.32 -13.10 0.55
C PHE A 130 -1.81 -13.17 0.35
N THR A 131 -1.26 -12.31 -0.49
CA THR A 131 0.20 -12.19 -0.67
C THR A 131 0.85 -11.60 0.57
N LEU A 132 2.17 -11.77 0.70
CA LEU A 132 2.92 -11.18 1.81
C LEU A 132 2.88 -9.64 1.78
N GLU A 133 2.81 -9.00 0.60
CA GLU A 133 2.60 -7.55 0.53
C GLU A 133 1.22 -7.17 1.08
N ALA A 134 0.16 -7.87 0.66
CA ALA A 134 -1.19 -7.59 1.15
C ALA A 134 -1.28 -7.76 2.68
N ILE A 135 -0.66 -8.81 3.23
CA ILE A 135 -0.57 -9.02 4.67
C ILE A 135 0.14 -7.85 5.37
N PHE A 136 1.26 -7.38 4.82
CA PHE A 136 2.01 -6.25 5.37
C PHE A 136 1.21 -4.93 5.33
N TYR A 137 0.56 -4.63 4.21
CA TYR A 137 -0.16 -3.37 4.02
C TYR A 137 -1.49 -3.33 4.76
N ASP A 138 -2.24 -4.41 4.79
CA ASP A 138 -3.62 -4.40 5.32
C ASP A 138 -3.73 -4.90 6.76
N TYR A 139 -2.70 -5.56 7.30
CA TYR A 139 -2.76 -6.20 8.61
C TYR A 139 -1.62 -5.77 9.55
N VAL A 140 -1.86 -5.93 10.84
CA VAL A 140 -0.90 -5.77 11.95
C VAL A 140 -0.99 -6.96 12.89
N PHE A 141 0.04 -7.22 13.69
CA PHE A 141 -0.05 -8.25 14.73
C PHE A 141 -1.11 -7.87 15.77
N ALA A 142 -1.93 -8.84 16.17
CA ALA A 142 -3.09 -8.56 17.02
C ALA A 142 -2.73 -8.25 18.48
N ASP A 143 -1.58 -8.75 18.95
CA ASP A 143 -1.11 -8.64 20.32
C ASP A 143 -0.49 -7.27 20.64
N ASP A 144 0.38 -6.74 19.76
CA ASP A 144 1.11 -5.48 19.97
C ASP A 144 0.81 -4.39 18.94
N GLY A 145 0.09 -4.71 17.86
CA GLY A 145 -0.26 -3.76 16.80
C GLY A 145 0.89 -3.40 15.86
N SER A 146 2.04 -4.08 15.94
CA SER A 146 3.17 -3.84 15.05
C SER A 146 2.90 -4.37 13.62
N PRO A 147 3.56 -3.82 12.58
CA PRO A 147 3.35 -4.26 11.20
C PRO A 147 3.65 -5.75 10.99
N CYS A 148 2.84 -6.45 10.19
CA CYS A 148 3.12 -7.81 9.77
C CYS A 148 4.23 -7.86 8.71
N GLY A 149 5.46 -7.54 9.10
CA GLY A 149 6.63 -7.49 8.24
C GLY A 149 7.95 -7.70 8.97
N GLU A 150 9.04 -7.71 8.21
CA GLU A 150 10.41 -7.81 8.74
C GLU A 150 10.95 -6.44 9.07
N LEU A 151 11.60 -6.32 10.23
CA LEU A 151 12.42 -5.14 10.52
C LEU A 151 13.54 -5.01 9.49
N VAL A 152 13.65 -3.85 8.87
CA VAL A 152 14.81 -3.47 8.08
C VAL A 152 15.83 -2.94 9.08
N GLU A 153 16.80 -3.77 9.46
CA GLU A 153 17.96 -3.31 10.22
C GLU A 153 18.76 -2.32 9.34
N GLU A 154 19.18 -1.19 9.93
CA GLU A 154 20.07 -0.20 9.30
C GLU A 154 21.49 -0.75 9.08
#